data_AF-A0A4R6EFL6-F1
#
_entry.id   AF-A0A4R6EFL6-F1
#
_cell.length_a   1.000
_cell.length_b   1.000
_cell.length_c   1.000
_cell.angle_alpha   90.00
_cell.angle_beta   90.00
_cell.angle_gamma   90.00
#
_symmetry.space_group_name_H-M   'P 1'
#
loop_
_entity.id
_entity.type
_entity.pdbx_description
1 polymer ?
#
loop_
_entity_poly.entity_id
_entity_poly.type
_entity_poly.pdbx_seq_one_letter_code
_entity_poly.pdbx_strand_id
1 'polypeptide(L)'
;MRKLVVIGFVIAGAAIGLLSSLGETLALKVFMMGLGALIGAIAGAALSRIGRGRPTPRRDDALRGLGTSSQDLMENYWRDEGHPQFMKPPSPDSKQFGGTGGMAD
;
A
#
# COMPACT_ATOMS: atom_id res chain seq x y z
N MET A 1 15.18 0.29 15.34
CA MET A 1 15.01 -1.16 15.56
C MET A 1 14.92 -1.99 14.27
N ARG A 2 14.11 -1.64 13.26
CA ARG A 2 13.93 -2.47 12.05
C ARG A 2 15.20 -2.77 11.25
N LYS A 3 16.11 -1.79 11.12
CA LYS A 3 17.42 -2.02 10.47
C LYS A 3 18.22 -3.13 11.17
N LEU A 4 18.11 -3.23 12.50
CA LEU A 4 18.78 -4.29 13.28
C LEU A 4 18.17 -5.66 13.01
N VAL A 5 16.85 -5.75 12.77
CA VAL A 5 16.20 -7.01 12.38
C VAL A 5 16.75 -7.49 11.04
N VAL A 6 16.85 -6.59 10.05
CA VAL A 6 17.41 -6.93 8.73
C VAL A 6 18.87 -7.34 8.86
N ILE A 7 19.69 -6.55 9.56
CA ILE A 7 21.11 -6.85 9.77
C ILE A 7 21.30 -8.18 10.50
N GLY A 8 20.48 -8.48 11.51
CA GLY A 8 20.51 -9.74 12.23
C GLY A 8 20.25 -10.94 11.32
N PHE A 9 19.23 -10.85 10.46
CA PHE A 9 18.93 -11.91 9.49
C PHE A 9 20.03 -12.08 8.43
N VAL A 10 20.67 -11.00 7.98
CA VAL A 10 21.80 -11.06 7.04
C VAL A 10 22.99 -11.77 7.68
N ILE A 11 23.35 -11.40 8.90
CA ILE A 11 24.47 -12.03 9.64
C ILE A 11 24.16 -13.50 9.90
N ALA A 12 22.95 -13.82 10.35
CA ALA A 12 22.53 -15.21 10.58
C ALA A 12 22.59 -16.04 9.29
N GLY A 13 22.08 -15.50 8.17
CA GLY A 13 22.14 -16.16 6.88
C GLY A 13 23.58 -16.40 6.41
N ALA A 14 24.46 -15.39 6.52
CA ALA A 14 25.87 -15.53 6.19
C ALA A 14 26.56 -16.60 7.06
N ALA A 15 26.27 -16.62 8.36
CA ALA A 15 26.82 -17.61 9.28
C ALA A 15 26.37 -19.03 8.93
N ILE A 16 25.08 -19.24 8.64
CA ILE A 16 24.54 -20.53 8.20
C ILE A 16 25.21 -20.97 6.89
N GLY A 17 25.37 -20.08 5.91
CA GLY A 17 26.08 -20.36 4.66
C GLY A 17 27.54 -20.77 4.87
N LEU A 18 28.24 -20.11 5.79
CA LEU A 18 29.60 -20.51 6.16
C LEU A 18 29.63 -21.90 6.81
N LEU A 19 28.74 -22.15 7.78
CA LEU A 19 28.66 -23.43 8.48
C LEU A 19 28.33 -24.58 7.50
N SER A 20 27.47 -24.33 6.51
CA SER A 20 27.09 -25.32 5.50
C SER A 20 28.22 -25.68 4.53
N SER A 21 29.30 -24.91 4.48
CA SER A 21 30.46 -25.11 3.60
C SER A 21 31.74 -25.42 4.38
N LEU A 22 31.61 -25.90 5.62
CA LEU A 22 32.75 -26.37 6.40
C LEU A 22 33.46 -27.53 5.68
N GLY A 23 34.79 -27.45 5.60
CA GLY A 23 35.61 -28.42 4.85
C GLY A 23 35.82 -28.11 3.37
N GLU A 24 35.09 -27.14 2.81
CA GLU A 24 35.18 -26.80 1.39
C GLU A 24 36.25 -25.74 1.06
N THR A 25 36.45 -25.54 -0.24
CA THR A 25 37.33 -24.47 -0.76
C THR A 25 36.90 -23.08 -0.28
N LEU A 26 37.87 -22.16 -0.16
CA LEU A 26 37.61 -20.79 0.27
C LEU A 26 36.63 -20.07 -0.67
N ALA A 27 36.71 -20.34 -1.97
CA ALA A 27 35.79 -19.80 -2.96
C ALA A 27 34.34 -20.22 -2.68
N LEU A 28 34.10 -21.51 -2.40
CA LEU A 28 32.77 -22.01 -2.10
C LEU A 28 32.22 -21.44 -0.78
N LYS A 29 33.08 -21.27 0.23
CA LYS A 29 32.70 -20.63 1.50
C LYS A 29 32.25 -19.19 1.34
N VAL A 30 32.99 -18.39 0.58
CA VAL A 30 32.62 -16.99 0.30
C VAL A 30 31.32 -16.92 -0.49
N PHE A 31 31.14 -17.81 -1.48
CA PHE A 31 29.90 -17.90 -2.24
C PHE A 31 28.70 -18.25 -1.34
N MET A 32 28.84 -19.26 -0.49
CA MET A 32 27.76 -19.70 0.40
C MET A 32 27.43 -18.67 1.48
N MET A 33 28.44 -17.97 2.02
CA MET A 33 28.20 -16.79 2.87
C MET A 33 27.38 -15.73 2.13
N GLY A 34 27.73 -15.41 0.88
CA GLY A 34 27.01 -14.43 0.06
C GLY A 34 25.57 -14.85 -0.23
N LEU A 35 25.35 -16.12 -0.59
CA LEU A 35 24.02 -16.68 -0.83
C LEU A 35 23.16 -16.64 0.45
N GLY A 36 23.72 -17.09 1.57
CA GLY A 36 23.04 -17.04 2.86
C GLY A 36 22.71 -15.62 3.30
N ALA A 37 23.63 -14.67 3.11
CA ALA A 37 23.41 -13.25 3.37
C ALA A 37 22.27 -12.67 2.52
N LEU A 38 22.20 -13.02 1.23
CA LEU A 38 21.13 -12.59 0.32
C LEU A 38 19.76 -13.11 0.76
N ILE A 39 19.66 -14.40 1.09
CA ILE A 39 18.42 -15.01 1.59
C ILE A 39 18.01 -14.36 2.92
N GLY A 40 18.98 -14.16 3.82
CA GLY A 40 18.78 -13.43 5.08
C GLY A 40 18.27 -12.01 4.84
N ALA A 41 18.81 -11.27 3.88
CA ALA A 41 18.35 -9.93 3.55
C ALA A 41 16.90 -9.92 3.10
N ILE A 42 16.48 -10.85 2.23
CA ILE A 42 15.11 -10.96 1.73
C ILE A 42 14.15 -11.27 2.88
N ALA A 43 14.45 -12.27 3.70
CA ALA A 43 13.65 -12.66 4.86
C ALA A 43 13.56 -11.53 5.89
N GLY A 44 14.70 -10.93 6.25
CA GLY A 44 14.78 -9.81 7.17
C GLY A 44 14.00 -8.60 6.67
N ALA A 45 14.10 -8.28 5.38
CA ALA A 45 13.34 -7.19 4.77
C ALA A 45 11.83 -7.45 4.79
N ALA A 46 11.39 -8.67 4.45
CA ALA A 46 9.99 -9.07 4.50
C ALA A 46 9.43 -8.97 5.93
N LEU A 47 10.14 -9.52 6.91
CA LEU A 47 9.73 -9.48 8.32
C LEU A 47 9.77 -8.06 8.89
N SER A 48 10.73 -7.24 8.47
CA SER A 48 10.80 -5.83 8.86
C SER A 48 9.63 -4.99 8.35
N ARG A 49 8.83 -5.49 7.40
CA ARG A 49 7.65 -4.81 6.84
C ARG A 49 6.34 -5.21 7.55
N ILE A 50 6.31 -6.32 8.29
CA ILE A 50 5.14 -6.72 9.08
C ILE A 50 4.82 -5.60 10.09
N GLY A 51 3.58 -5.13 10.07
CA GLY A 51 3.12 -3.96 10.83
C GLY A 51 3.30 -2.61 10.14
N ARG A 52 3.64 -2.57 8.85
CA ARG A 52 3.53 -1.34 8.04
C ARG A 52 2.14 -1.34 7.39
N GLY A 53 1.26 -0.43 7.84
CA GLY A 53 0.12 -0.05 7.02
C GLY A 53 0.61 0.31 5.62
N ARG A 54 -0.09 -0.13 4.57
CA ARG A 54 0.29 0.14 3.18
C ARG A 54 0.70 1.62 3.07
N PRO A 55 1.87 1.95 2.49
CA PRO A 55 2.17 3.33 2.19
C PRO A 55 1.09 3.76 1.19
N THR A 56 0.15 4.57 1.66
CA THR A 56 -0.75 5.30 0.77
C THR A 56 0.14 6.06 -0.20
N PRO A 57 -0.09 5.98 -1.51
CA PRO A 57 0.63 6.80 -2.47
C PRO A 57 0.47 8.25 -2.01
N ARG A 58 1.58 8.89 -1.63
CA ARG A 58 1.67 10.24 -1.07
C ARG A 58 1.38 11.32 -2.13
N ARG A 59 0.34 11.14 -2.94
CA ARG A 59 0.00 12.07 -4.02
C ARG A 59 -1.27 12.87 -3.77
N ASP A 60 -2.17 12.40 -2.90
CA ASP A 60 -3.49 13.03 -2.76
C ASP A 60 -3.86 13.40 -1.32
N ASP A 61 -2.96 13.35 -0.33
CA ASP A 61 -3.32 13.69 1.06
C ASP A 61 -3.82 15.14 1.23
N ALA A 62 -3.43 16.05 0.33
CA ALA A 62 -3.94 17.43 0.32
C ALA A 62 -5.36 17.57 -0.27
N LEU A 63 -5.78 16.60 -1.10
CA LEU A 63 -7.09 16.57 -1.75
C LEU A 63 -8.04 15.56 -1.10
N ARG A 64 -7.52 14.67 -0.26
CA ARG A 64 -8.26 13.62 0.42
C ARG A 64 -9.22 14.24 1.42
N GLY A 65 -10.51 13.94 1.27
CA GLY A 65 -11.59 14.53 2.06
C GLY A 65 -12.17 15.83 1.50
N LEU A 66 -11.60 16.40 0.42
CA LEU A 66 -12.25 17.48 -0.33
C LEU A 66 -13.34 16.96 -1.29
N GLY A 67 -13.43 15.64 -1.48
CA GLY A 67 -14.44 15.03 -2.35
C GLY A 67 -14.14 15.17 -3.84
N THR A 68 -12.91 15.55 -4.19
CA THR A 68 -12.45 15.78 -5.57
C THR A 68 -11.35 14.81 -6.01
N SER A 69 -10.71 14.10 -5.07
CA SER A 69 -9.73 13.09 -5.40
C SER A 69 -10.40 11.86 -6.01
N SER A 70 -9.69 11.14 -6.90
CA SER A 70 -10.20 9.92 -7.52
C SER A 70 -10.62 8.85 -6.49
N GLN A 71 -9.93 8.80 -5.35
CA GLN A 71 -10.29 7.92 -4.24
C GLN A 71 -11.59 8.37 -3.56
N ASP A 72 -11.76 9.66 -3.29
CA ASP A 72 -13.00 10.17 -2.66
C ASP A 72 -14.23 10.02 -3.58
N LEU A 73 -14.03 10.16 -4.90
CA LEU A 73 -15.08 9.92 -5.91
C LEU A 73 -15.50 8.45 -5.93
N MET A 74 -14.55 7.53 -5.76
CA MET A 74 -14.83 6.09 -5.76
C MET A 74 -15.52 5.65 -4.46
N GLU A 75 -15.12 6.23 -3.30
CA GLU A 75 -15.77 5.96 -2.01
C GLU A 75 -17.21 6.50 -1.95
N ASN A 76 -17.48 7.63 -2.60
CA ASN A 76 -18.83 8.24 -2.68
C ASN A 76 -19.58 7.92 -3.98
N TYR A 77 -19.09 6.97 -4.79
CA TYR A 77 -19.65 6.68 -6.11
C TYR A 77 -21.15 6.34 -6.08
N TRP A 78 -21.61 5.65 -5.04
CA TRP A 78 -23.01 5.29 -4.88
C TRP A 78 -23.95 6.51 -4.75
N ARG A 79 -23.45 7.63 -4.23
CA ARG A 79 -24.21 8.88 -4.07
C ARG A 79 -24.00 9.81 -5.26
N ASP A 80 -22.73 10.01 -5.62
CA ASP A 80 -22.30 11.07 -6.53
C ASP A 80 -22.00 10.56 -7.94
N GLU A 81 -22.05 9.24 -8.18
CA GLU A 81 -21.84 8.59 -9.51
C GLU A 81 -20.52 8.98 -10.18
N GLY A 82 -19.50 9.30 -9.39
CA GLY A 82 -18.20 9.74 -9.88
C GLY A 82 -18.09 11.25 -10.13
N HIS A 83 -19.13 12.02 -9.80
CA HIS A 83 -19.05 13.48 -9.79
C HIS A 83 -18.48 14.01 -8.47
N PRO A 84 -17.74 15.13 -8.50
CA PRO A 84 -17.42 15.85 -7.28
C PRO A 84 -18.68 16.27 -6.52
N GLN A 85 -18.55 16.48 -5.21
CA GLN A 85 -19.68 16.88 -4.36
C GLN A 85 -20.42 18.10 -4.95
N PHE A 86 -21.74 18.04 -4.99
CA PHE A 86 -22.65 19.07 -5.52
C PHE A 86 -22.48 19.42 -7.01
N MET A 87 -21.65 18.68 -7.76
CA MET A 87 -21.47 18.86 -9.20
C MET A 87 -22.22 17.79 -10.02
N LYS A 88 -23.02 16.93 -9.37
CA LYS A 88 -23.86 15.96 -10.07
C LYS A 88 -24.91 16.71 -10.89
N PRO A 89 -25.00 16.47 -12.21
CA PRO A 89 -26.03 17.09 -13.02
C PRO A 89 -27.42 16.60 -12.57
N PRO A 90 -28.49 17.40 -12.77
CA PRO A 90 -29.85 16.95 -12.50
C PRO A 90 -30.11 15.65 -13.27
N SER A 91 -30.45 14.58 -12.55
CA SER A 91 -30.77 13.31 -13.19
C SER A 91 -32.04 13.47 -14.02
N PRO A 92 -32.11 12.94 -15.25
CA PRO A 92 -33.34 12.96 -16.05
C PRO A 92 -34.52 12.25 -15.33
N ASP A 93 -34.23 11.41 -14.34
CA ASP A 93 -35.22 10.71 -13.51
C ASP A 93 -35.54 11.42 -12.18
N SER A 94 -34.98 12.61 -11.93
CA SER A 94 -35.38 13.41 -10.76
C SER A 94 -36.79 13.93 -10.98
N LYS A 95 -37.78 13.13 -10.61
CA LYS A 95 -39.16 13.59 -10.47
C LYS A 95 -39.12 14.80 -9.55
N GLN A 96 -39.63 15.94 -10.03
CA GLN A 96 -39.86 17.14 -9.25
C GLN A 96 -40.72 16.80 -8.02
N PHE A 97 -40.08 16.40 -6.91
CA PHE A 97 -40.72 16.36 -5.61
C PHE A 97 -40.71 17.78 -5.05
N GLY A 98 -41.67 18.57 -5.54
CA GLY A 98 -41.92 19.94 -5.14
C GLY A 98 -43.30 20.33 -5.63
N GLY A 99 -44.33 19.91 -4.89
CA GLY A 99 -45.71 20.25 -5.20
C GLY A 99 -45.94 21.76 -5.14
N THR A 100 -46.53 22.31 -6.19
CA THR A 100 -47.38 23.50 -6.11
C THR A 100 -48.73 23.12 -6.67
N GLY A 101 -49.51 22.45 -5.84
CA GLY A 101 -50.96 22.50 -5.98
C GLY A 101 -51.41 23.93 -5.69
N GLY A 102 -52.22 24.48 -6.61
CA GLY A 102 -52.92 25.74 -6.46
C GLY A 102 -52.09 26.97 -6.81
N MET A 103 -52.34 27.55 -7.96
CA MET A 103 -53.29 28.65 -8.05
C MET A 103 -53.89 28.67 -9.46
N ALA A 104 -55.22 28.64 -9.49
CA ALA A 104 -55.98 29.14 -10.62
C ALA A 104 -55.70 30.63 -10.75
N ASP A 105 -55.59 31.11 -11.99
CA ASP A 105 -56.33 32.26 -12.54
C ASP A 105 -56.28 32.17 -14.07
#